data_AF-A0A955GZE2-F1
#
_entry.id   AF-A0A955GZE2-F1
#
_cell.length_a   1.000
_cell.length_b   1.000
_cell.length_c   1.000
_cell.angle_alpha   90.00
_cell.angle_beta   90.00
_cell.angle_gamma   90.00
#
_symmetry.space_group_name_H-M   'P 1'
#
loop_
_entity.id
_entity.type
_entity.pdbx_description
1 polymer ?
#
loop_
_entity_poly.entity_id
_entity_poly.type
_entity_poly.pdbx_seq_one_letter_code
_entity_poly.pdbx_strand_id
1 'polypeptide(L)'
;MGLFSSNLPKRVTKLEMREIMHNLYGKLDELERAEVEKLFRADLMENGIEAGISRPEYEQAMLWLEKNPRKHVLEANDIELIKKYFEEHLKD
;
A
#
# COMPACT_ATOMS: atom_id res chain seq x y z
N MET A 1 -19.78 22.64 -13.63
CA MET A 1 -18.89 21.95 -12.68
C MET A 1 -19.03 20.46 -12.92
N GLY A 2 -17.93 19.79 -13.26
CA GLY A 2 -17.95 18.43 -13.81
C GLY A 2 -18.30 17.36 -12.77
N LEU A 3 -19.32 16.58 -13.08
CA LEU A 3 -19.72 15.36 -12.40
C LEU A 3 -18.73 14.23 -12.75
N PHE A 4 -17.61 14.19 -12.06
CA PHE A 4 -16.75 13.01 -11.96
C PHE A 4 -16.53 12.82 -10.47
N SER A 5 -17.18 11.89 -9.77
CA SER A 5 -16.74 10.51 -9.66
C SER A 5 -17.73 9.81 -8.72
N SER A 6 -18.50 8.82 -9.17
CA SER A 6 -19.36 8.05 -8.25
C SER A 6 -19.26 6.54 -8.43
N ASN A 7 -18.15 6.04 -9.00
CA ASN A 7 -17.88 4.60 -9.06
C ASN A 7 -16.40 4.27 -9.36
N LEU A 8 -15.45 5.14 -8.99
CA LEU A 8 -14.05 4.73 -9.01
C LEU A 8 -13.83 3.74 -7.86
N PRO A 9 -13.20 2.58 -8.10
CA PRO A 9 -12.90 1.63 -7.03
C PRO A 9 -12.06 2.33 -5.95
N LYS A 10 -12.30 1.97 -4.68
CA LYS A 10 -11.50 2.48 -3.55
C LYS A 10 -10.03 2.19 -3.82
N ARG A 11 -9.21 3.23 -3.71
CA ARG A 11 -7.76 3.18 -3.93
C ARG A 11 -7.09 3.92 -2.79
N VAL A 12 -5.99 3.37 -2.29
CA VAL A 12 -5.13 4.06 -1.31
C VAL A 12 -4.39 5.18 -2.04
N THR A 13 -4.76 6.41 -1.73
CA THR A 13 -4.13 7.60 -2.31
C THR A 13 -2.75 7.86 -1.68
N LYS A 14 -1.96 8.76 -2.27
CA LYS A 14 -0.67 9.20 -1.68
C LYS A 14 -0.80 9.72 -0.25
N LEU A 15 -1.93 10.35 0.08
CA LEU A 15 -2.18 10.87 1.41
C LEU A 15 -2.39 9.74 2.40
N GLU A 16 -3.24 8.78 2.06
CA GLU A 16 -3.50 7.59 2.89
C GLU A 16 -2.25 6.72 3.02
N MET A 17 -1.48 6.54 1.94
CA MET A 17 -0.19 5.85 2.02
C MET A 17 0.74 6.54 3.02
N ARG A 18 0.78 7.87 3.02
CA ARG A 18 1.59 8.62 3.98
C ARG A 18 1.11 8.41 5.42
N GLU A 19 -0.19 8.30 5.65
CA GLU A 19 -0.75 7.97 6.96
C GLU A 19 -0.41 6.54 7.39
N ILE A 20 -0.53 5.56 6.48
CA ILE A 20 -0.10 4.17 6.72
C ILE A 20 1.38 4.15 7.11
N MET A 21 2.24 4.81 6.34
CA MET A 21 3.68 4.90 6.61
C MET A 21 3.99 5.61 7.92
N HIS A 22 3.18 6.60 8.31
CA HIS A 22 3.29 7.26 9.61
C HIS A 22 2.88 6.33 10.76
N ASN A 23 1.82 5.54 10.61
CA ASN A 23 1.38 4.57 11.60
C ASN A 23 2.34 3.38 11.76
N LEU A 24 3.07 3.06 10.69
CA LEU A 24 4.16 2.08 10.68
C LEU A 24 5.48 2.66 11.21
N TYR A 25 5.58 3.98 11.41
CA TYR A 25 6.76 4.63 11.96
C TYR A 25 7.03 4.13 13.39
N GLY A 26 8.21 3.56 13.62
CA GLY A 26 8.59 2.99 14.92
C GLY A 26 8.09 1.57 15.15
N LYS A 27 7.33 0.99 14.20
CA LYS A 27 7.00 -0.45 14.16
C LYS A 27 7.88 -1.18 13.16
N LEU A 28 8.09 -0.55 12.00
CA LEU A 28 8.99 -1.01 10.95
C LEU A 28 10.32 -0.24 11.00
N ASP A 29 11.40 -0.94 10.70
CA ASP A 29 12.70 -0.35 10.48
C ASP A 29 12.71 0.57 9.25
N GLU A 30 13.74 1.40 9.13
CA GLU A 30 13.91 2.28 7.96
C GLU A 30 13.99 1.51 6.65
N LEU A 31 14.70 0.37 6.65
CA LEU A 31 14.85 -0.48 5.46
C LEU A 31 13.53 -1.12 5.05
N GLU A 32 12.74 -1.58 6.02
CA GLU A 32 11.44 -2.19 5.79
C GLU A 32 10.44 -1.20 5.23
N ARG A 33 10.39 0.01 5.81
CA ARG A 33 9.56 1.11 5.29
C ARG A 33 9.98 1.49 3.87
N ALA A 34 11.27 1.59 3.61
CA ALA A 34 11.76 1.86 2.27
C ALA A 34 11.37 0.76 1.27
N GLU A 35 11.31 -0.50 1.69
CA GLU A 35 10.86 -1.61 0.85
C GLU A 35 9.36 -1.51 0.54
N VAL A 36 8.54 -1.21 1.55
CA VAL A 36 7.09 -1.00 1.37
C VAL A 36 6.83 0.16 0.42
N GLU A 37 7.52 1.29 0.62
CA GLU A 37 7.38 2.44 -0.27
C GLU A 37 7.79 2.11 -1.70
N LYS A 38 8.88 1.37 -1.90
CA LYS A 38 9.31 0.92 -3.24
C LYS A 38 8.29 0.00 -3.90
N LEU A 39 7.71 -0.93 -3.13
CA LEU A 39 6.75 -1.90 -3.64
C LEU A 39 5.54 -1.22 -4.27
N PHE A 40 5.04 -0.16 -3.64
CA PHE A 40 3.86 0.58 -4.07
C PHE A 40 4.16 1.88 -4.83
N ARG A 41 5.45 2.22 -5.01
CA ARG A 41 5.85 3.46 -5.66
C ARG A 41 5.31 3.57 -7.08
N ALA A 42 5.29 2.46 -7.80
CA ALA A 42 4.81 2.43 -9.18
C ALA A 42 3.33 2.84 -9.25
N ASP A 43 2.48 2.19 -8.44
CA ASP A 43 1.04 2.42 -8.40
C ASP A 43 0.71 3.84 -7.87
N LEU A 44 1.51 4.34 -6.92
CA LEU A 44 1.36 5.69 -6.39
C LEU A 44 1.82 6.77 -7.38
N MET A 45 2.87 6.53 -8.17
CA MET A 45 3.40 7.50 -9.13
C MET A 45 2.66 7.48 -10.46
N GLU A 46 1.66 6.63 -10.62
CA GLU A 46 0.80 6.63 -11.80
C GLU A 46 0.08 7.98 -11.94
N ASN A 47 -0.09 8.43 -13.20
CA ASN A 47 -0.69 9.73 -13.49
C ASN A 47 -2.13 9.56 -13.94
N GLY A 48 -3.08 10.13 -13.19
CA GLY A 48 -4.49 10.19 -13.60
C GLY A 48 -5.46 9.82 -12.49
N ILE A 49 -6.71 9.56 -12.89
CA ILE A 49 -7.80 9.07 -12.01
C ILE A 49 -7.55 7.67 -11.44
N GLU A 50 -6.53 6.98 -11.95
CA GLU A 50 -6.13 5.64 -11.52
C GLU A 50 -4.97 5.67 -10.51
N ALA A 51 -4.42 6.85 -10.23
CA ALA A 51 -3.33 7.01 -9.28
C ALA A 51 -3.71 6.53 -7.87
N GLY A 52 -2.92 5.61 -7.32
CA GLY A 52 -3.16 5.00 -6.02
C GLY A 52 -3.20 3.48 -6.08
N ILE A 53 -3.23 2.84 -4.92
CA ILE A 53 -3.14 1.39 -4.82
C ILE A 53 -4.55 0.83 -4.74
N SER A 54 -4.98 0.12 -5.77
CA SER A 54 -6.24 -0.60 -5.77
C SER A 54 -6.15 -1.90 -4.98
N ARG A 55 -7.30 -2.44 -4.60
CA ARG A 55 -7.38 -3.75 -3.92
C ARG A 55 -6.65 -4.89 -4.65
N PRO A 56 -6.81 -5.10 -5.97
CA PRO A 56 -6.08 -6.18 -6.66
C PRO A 56 -4.57 -5.94 -6.71
N GLU A 57 -4.10 -4.69 -6.83
CA GLU A 57 -2.67 -4.35 -6.79
C GLU A 57 -2.08 -4.65 -5.41
N TYR A 58 -2.79 -4.26 -4.35
CA TYR A 58 -2.43 -4.59 -2.99
C TYR A 58 -2.37 -6.11 -2.76
N GLU A 59 -3.37 -6.87 -3.21
CA GLU A 59 -3.39 -8.33 -3.07
C GLU A 59 -2.22 -8.98 -3.84
N GLN A 60 -1.86 -8.47 -5.02
CA GLN A 60 -0.69 -8.93 -5.76
C GLN A 60 0.62 -8.62 -5.04
N ALA A 61 0.75 -7.42 -4.46
CA ALA A 61 1.91 -7.03 -3.68
C ALA A 61 2.08 -7.92 -2.44
N MET A 62 1.00 -8.17 -1.69
CA MET A 62 1.03 -9.05 -0.51
C MET A 62 1.37 -10.49 -0.90
N LEU A 63 0.77 -11.01 -1.97
CA LEU A 63 1.06 -12.35 -2.46
C LEU A 63 2.50 -12.47 -2.98
N TRP A 64 3.08 -11.40 -3.53
CA TRP A 64 4.49 -11.36 -3.90
C TRP A 64 5.40 -11.40 -2.67
N LEU A 65 5.09 -10.65 -1.61
CA LEU A 65 5.83 -10.69 -0.34
C LEU A 65 5.81 -12.11 0.25
N GLU A 66 4.63 -12.72 0.37
CA GLU A 66 4.49 -14.07 0.92
C GLU A 66 5.23 -15.14 0.10
N LYS A 67 5.28 -15.00 -1.23
CA LYS A 67 6.00 -15.93 -2.10
C LYS A 67 7.50 -15.69 -2.15
N ASN A 68 7.98 -14.49 -1.81
CA ASN A 68 9.37 -14.10 -1.97
C ASN A 68 10.00 -13.57 -0.66
N PRO A 69 9.95 -14.33 0.45
CA PRO A 69 10.44 -13.87 1.75
C PRO A 69 11.96 -13.58 1.79
N ARG A 70 12.72 -14.05 0.79
CA ARG A 70 14.17 -13.79 0.65
C ARG A 70 14.50 -12.59 -0.25
N LYS A 71 13.49 -11.96 -0.86
CA LYS A 71 13.66 -10.82 -1.79
C LYS A 71 13.36 -9.47 -1.14
N HIS A 72 12.84 -9.48 0.08
CA HIS A 72 12.56 -8.31 0.88
C HIS A 72 13.11 -8.51 2.30
N VAL A 73 13.10 -7.43 3.08
CA VAL A 73 13.55 -7.43 4.48
C VAL A 73 12.43 -7.63 5.51
N LEU A 74 11.16 -7.54 5.09
CA LEU A 74 9.98 -7.62 5.97
C LEU A 74 9.83 -9.00 6.64
N GLU A 75 9.56 -9.01 7.95
CA GLU A 75 9.19 -10.24 8.66
C GLU A 75 7.69 -10.53 8.53
N ALA A 76 7.28 -11.74 8.93
CA ALA A 76 5.86 -12.14 8.85
C ALA A 76 4.94 -11.21 9.66
N ASN A 77 5.38 -10.78 10.84
CA ASN A 77 4.64 -9.86 11.70
C ASN A 77 4.47 -8.47 11.05
N ASP A 78 5.46 -8.02 10.30
CA ASP A 78 5.45 -6.75 9.58
C ASP A 78 4.48 -6.79 8.41
N ILE A 79 4.47 -7.91 7.68
CA ILE A 79 3.48 -8.16 6.63
C ILE A 79 2.07 -8.14 7.22
N GLU A 80 1.84 -8.73 8.40
CA GLU A 80 0.53 -8.69 9.07
C GLU A 80 0.12 -7.26 9.47
N LEU A 81 1.06 -6.44 9.96
CA LEU A 81 0.80 -5.04 10.26
C LEU A 81 0.44 -4.25 9.01
N ILE A 82 1.20 -4.41 7.93
CA ILE A 82 0.93 -3.78 6.64
C ILE A 82 -0.46 -4.21 6.15
N LYS A 83 -0.76 -5.51 6.21
CA LYS A 83 -2.07 -6.04 5.80
C LYS A 83 -3.20 -5.36 6.56
N LYS A 84 -3.09 -5.28 7.88
CA LYS A 84 -4.09 -4.64 8.74
C LYS A 84 -4.35 -3.19 8.35
N TYR A 85 -3.30 -2.39 8.21
CA TYR A 85 -3.44 -0.97 7.89
C TYR A 85 -4.01 -0.76 6.48
N PHE A 86 -3.53 -1.49 5.49
CA PHE A 86 -4.06 -1.42 4.14
C PHE A 86 -5.52 -1.86 4.06
N GLU A 87 -5.91 -2.92 4.77
CA GLU A 87 -7.30 -3.36 4.84
C GLU A 87 -8.22 -2.32 5.49
N GLU A 88 -7.76 -1.57 6.49
CA GLU A 88 -8.55 -0.46 7.07
C GLU A 88 -8.85 0.63 6.05
N HIS A 89 -7.89 0.99 5.19
CA HIS A 89 -8.09 2.00 4.15
C HIS A 89 -8.87 1.48 2.93
N LEU A 90 -8.75 0.19 2.60
CA LEU A 90 -9.42 -0.44 1.45
C LEU A 90 -10.83 -0.98 1.77
N LYS A 91 -11.25 -1.03 3.04
CA LYS A 91 -12.60 -1.49 3.45
C LYS A 91 -13.70 -0.46 3.30
N ASP A 92 -13.32 0.81 3.36
CA ASP A 92 -14.21 1.96 3.33
C ASP A 92 -14.52 2.38 1.89
#